data_AF-A0A925WD74-F1
#
_entry.id   AF-A0A925WD74-F1
#
_cell.length_a   1.000
_cell.length_b   1.000
_cell.length_c   1.000
_cell.angle_alpha   90.00
_cell.angle_beta   90.00
_cell.angle_gamma   90.00
#
_symmetry.space_group_name_H-M   'P 1'
#
loop_
_entity.id
_entity.type
_entity.pdbx_description
1 polymer ?
#
loop_
_entity_poly.entity_id
_entity_poly.type
_entity_poly.pdbx_seq_one_letter_code
_entity_poly.pdbx_strand_id
1 'polypeptide(L)'
;AQSAAPVYVYDQKPFGGRAPLVTQEQAQTIINRFKEAYPGLGSPRLLIYVNRELVDEQSGMKLIKREETIESSRGGTNSEPSVRSTGENTYRTDGKTTPTLADRQTVRDIERLFGRPLRAAGASLVDQRVATQLIADRPMADFIGSTDTPQARKDREALGKVADTVIEILISSKTMTVTTMSSSQTVSVPDIQATAIRLKDSKIVAQATSTDVTNRVPPTSLASFSVNEIAEATALALMEDMAQ
;
A
#
# COMPACT_ATOMS: atom_id res chain seq x y z
N ALA A 1 51.22 6.74 -35.96
CA ALA A 1 51.05 6.56 -34.50
C ALA A 1 49.65 7.03 -34.14
N GLN A 2 48.76 6.12 -33.72
CA GLN A 2 47.41 6.45 -33.27
C GLN A 2 47.40 6.43 -31.74
N SER A 3 47.06 7.56 -31.15
CA SER A 3 46.94 7.79 -29.71
C SER A 3 45.67 7.11 -29.18
N ALA A 4 45.84 6.15 -28.27
CA ALA A 4 44.74 5.47 -27.60
C ALA A 4 44.06 6.42 -26.59
N ALA A 5 42.73 6.48 -26.64
CA ALA A 5 41.91 7.25 -25.69
C ALA A 5 41.97 6.65 -24.28
N PRO A 6 41.89 7.47 -23.21
CA PRO A 6 41.97 6.98 -21.84
C PRO A 6 40.76 6.12 -21.48
N VAL A 7 41.04 4.91 -20.97
CA VAL A 7 40.06 4.00 -20.37
C VAL A 7 39.72 4.53 -18.98
N TYR A 8 38.50 5.01 -18.80
CA TYR A 8 38.00 5.37 -17.48
C TYR A 8 37.54 4.11 -16.74
N VAL A 9 38.30 3.69 -15.74
CA VAL A 9 37.91 2.65 -14.79
C VAL A 9 37.08 3.32 -13.70
N TYR A 10 35.77 3.07 -13.71
CA TYR A 10 34.91 3.47 -12.61
C TYR A 10 35.07 2.45 -11.47
N ASP A 11 35.73 2.85 -10.39
CA ASP A 11 35.66 2.13 -9.13
C ASP A 11 34.20 2.14 -8.63
N GLN A 12 33.49 1.05 -8.90
CA GLN A 12 32.22 0.77 -8.21
C GLN A 12 32.57 0.46 -6.76
N LYS A 13 32.55 1.49 -5.91
CA LYS A 13 32.49 1.29 -4.46
C LYS A 13 31.30 0.36 -4.17
N PRO A 14 31.50 -0.77 -3.49
CA PRO A 14 30.38 -1.59 -3.03
C PRO A 14 29.56 -0.70 -2.09
N PHE A 15 28.38 -0.28 -2.54
CA PHE A 15 27.41 0.37 -1.69
C PHE A 15 27.14 -0.59 -0.53
N GLY A 16 27.53 -0.20 0.69
CA GLY A 16 27.13 -0.90 1.90
C GLY A 16 25.61 -1.09 1.86
N GLY A 17 25.14 -2.31 2.08
CA GLY A 17 23.74 -2.68 1.92
C GLY A 17 22.84 -1.68 2.65
N ARG A 18 21.93 -1.05 1.91
CA ARG A 18 20.92 -0.16 2.47
C ARG A 18 20.10 -0.92 3.52
N ALA A 19 19.85 -0.29 4.67
CA ALA A 19 18.99 -0.88 5.69
C ALA A 19 17.57 -1.10 5.13
N PRO A 20 16.95 -2.28 5.33
CA PRO A 20 15.59 -2.56 4.89
C PRO A 20 14.57 -1.77 5.73
N LEU A 21 13.35 -1.56 5.20
CA LEU A 21 12.24 -0.94 5.95
C LEU A 21 11.84 -1.77 7.18
N VAL A 22 11.92 -3.09 7.04
CA VAL A 22 11.67 -4.07 8.10
C VAL A 22 12.74 -5.15 8.00
N THR A 23 13.43 -5.43 9.11
CA THR A 23 14.43 -6.51 9.13
C THR A 23 13.75 -7.88 9.09
N GLN A 24 14.49 -8.91 8.70
CA GLN A 24 13.95 -10.28 8.68
C GLN A 24 13.49 -10.73 10.08
N GLU A 25 14.21 -10.36 11.14
CA GLU A 25 13.87 -10.67 12.52
C GLU A 25 12.58 -9.96 12.97
N GLN A 26 12.43 -8.67 12.61
CA GLN A 26 11.20 -7.92 12.88
C GLN A 26 10.01 -8.54 12.14
N ALA A 27 10.19 -8.88 10.86
CA ALA A 27 9.15 -9.52 10.06
C ALA A 27 8.71 -10.86 10.69
N GLN A 28 9.66 -11.69 11.11
CA GLN A 28 9.35 -12.97 11.75
C GLN A 28 8.62 -12.78 13.09
N THR A 29 9.01 -11.78 13.87
CA THR A 29 8.34 -11.43 15.13
C THR A 29 6.89 -11.04 14.90
N ILE A 30 6.63 -10.18 13.90
CA ILE A 30 5.26 -9.76 13.53
C ILE A 30 4.43 -10.96 13.05
N ILE A 31 5.00 -11.81 12.18
CA ILE A 31 4.33 -13.02 11.67
C ILE A 31 3.95 -13.95 12.82
N ASN A 32 4.85 -14.16 13.79
CA ASN A 32 4.58 -15.01 14.95
C ASN A 32 3.48 -14.42 15.84
N ARG A 33 3.52 -13.12 16.13
CA ARG A 33 2.49 -12.44 16.92
C ARG A 33 1.12 -12.55 16.26
N PHE A 34 1.05 -12.28 14.96
CA PHE A 34 -0.20 -12.45 14.22
C PHE A 34 -0.70 -13.89 14.26
N LYS A 35 0.19 -14.88 14.04
CA LYS A 35 -0.16 -16.30 14.10
C LYS A 35 -0.76 -16.68 15.46
N GLU A 36 -0.23 -16.15 16.55
CA GLU A 36 -0.75 -16.36 17.91
C GLU A 36 -2.11 -15.69 18.12
N ALA A 37 -2.32 -14.48 17.59
CA ALA A 37 -3.57 -13.73 17.71
C ALA A 37 -4.69 -14.24 16.77
N TYR A 38 -4.34 -14.81 15.62
CA TYR A 38 -5.27 -15.14 14.53
C TYR A 38 -6.43 -16.06 14.94
N PRO A 39 -6.24 -17.11 15.78
CA PRO A 39 -7.36 -17.88 16.33
C PRO A 39 -8.34 -17.02 17.15
N GLY A 40 -7.85 -16.04 17.91
CA GLY A 40 -8.66 -15.11 18.69
C GLY A 40 -9.51 -14.16 17.82
N LEU A 41 -9.08 -13.91 16.58
CA LEU A 41 -9.85 -13.19 15.57
C LEU A 41 -10.98 -14.04 14.95
N GLY A 42 -11.07 -15.33 15.31
CA GLY A 42 -12.01 -16.29 14.73
C GLY A 42 -11.48 -16.99 13.48
N SER A 43 -10.16 -16.93 13.24
CA SER A 43 -9.51 -17.49 12.03
C SER A 43 -10.21 -17.08 10.71
N PRO A 44 -10.48 -15.78 10.49
CA PRO A 44 -11.29 -15.33 9.36
C PRO A 44 -10.64 -15.67 8.02
N ARG A 45 -11.45 -16.11 7.05
CA ARG A 45 -11.03 -16.24 5.65
C ARG A 45 -10.81 -14.85 5.07
N LEU A 46 -9.59 -14.56 4.65
CA LEU A 46 -9.17 -13.24 4.18
C LEU A 46 -9.23 -13.18 2.65
N LEU A 47 -9.90 -12.17 2.12
CA LEU A 47 -9.86 -11.82 0.70
C LEU A 47 -9.00 -10.58 0.52
N ILE A 48 -7.97 -10.63 -0.32
CA ILE A 48 -7.15 -9.46 -0.65
C ILE A 48 -7.73 -8.81 -1.91
N TYR A 49 -7.90 -7.50 -1.86
CA TYR A 49 -8.47 -6.72 -2.94
C TYR A 49 -7.60 -5.50 -3.22
N VAL A 50 -7.15 -5.34 -4.46
CA VAL A 50 -6.22 -4.26 -4.85
C VAL A 50 -6.82 -3.43 -5.96
N ASN A 51 -6.87 -2.10 -5.79
CA ASN A 51 -7.08 -1.10 -6.85
C ASN A 51 -8.14 -1.42 -7.92
N ARG A 52 -9.33 -1.93 -7.57
CA ARG A 52 -10.44 -1.95 -8.54
C ARG A 52 -11.21 -0.64 -8.46
N GLU A 53 -10.66 0.29 -9.24
CA GLU A 53 -11.19 1.59 -9.65
C GLU A 53 -11.74 2.46 -8.50
N LEU A 54 -10.90 3.34 -7.98
CA LEU A 54 -11.36 4.58 -7.35
C LEU A 54 -12.05 5.43 -8.43
N VAL A 55 -13.32 5.13 -8.72
CA VAL A 55 -14.20 5.97 -9.54
C VAL A 55 -15.04 6.82 -8.58
N ASP A 56 -14.90 8.14 -8.68
CA ASP A 56 -15.86 9.07 -8.10
C ASP A 56 -17.17 8.98 -8.90
N GLU A 57 -18.24 8.50 -8.26
CA GLU A 57 -19.54 8.25 -8.91
C GLU A 57 -20.32 9.52 -9.24
N GLN A 58 -20.00 10.68 -8.67
CA GLN A 58 -20.66 11.94 -9.05
C GLN A 58 -20.21 12.44 -10.42
N SER A 59 -19.01 12.01 -10.85
CA SER A 59 -18.31 12.57 -12.01
C SER A 59 -17.81 11.51 -13.01
N GLY A 60 -17.83 10.23 -12.64
CA GLY A 60 -17.22 9.14 -13.40
C GLY A 60 -15.69 9.22 -13.44
N MET A 61 -15.07 9.99 -12.55
CA MET A 61 -13.64 10.31 -12.63
C MET A 61 -12.78 9.35 -11.82
N LYS A 62 -11.67 8.92 -12.42
CA LYS A 62 -10.69 8.07 -11.76
C LYS A 62 -9.66 8.91 -11.02
N LEU A 63 -9.40 8.63 -9.74
CA LEU A 63 -8.25 9.22 -9.05
C LEU A 63 -6.97 8.64 -9.68
N ILE A 64 -6.21 9.49 -10.36
CA ILE A 64 -4.99 9.08 -11.07
C ILE A 64 -3.71 9.56 -10.36
N LYS A 65 -3.85 10.53 -9.46
CA LYS A 65 -2.72 11.13 -8.74
C LYS A 65 -3.23 11.78 -7.47
N ARG A 66 -2.51 11.61 -6.38
CA ARG A 66 -2.66 12.41 -5.17
C ARG A 66 -1.33 13.12 -4.94
N GLU A 67 -1.33 14.42 -5.08
CA GLU A 67 -0.19 15.27 -4.77
C GLU A 67 -0.33 15.74 -3.33
N GLU A 68 0.44 15.16 -2.42
CA GLU A 68 0.50 15.61 -1.04
C GLU A 68 1.78 16.43 -0.84
N THR A 69 1.62 17.73 -0.57
CA THR A 69 2.73 18.60 -0.20
C THR A 69 2.86 18.57 1.31
N ILE A 70 4.01 18.08 1.78
CA ILE A 70 4.37 18.08 3.19
C ILE A 70 5.41 19.18 3.40
N GLU A 71 5.01 20.24 4.09
CA GLU A 71 5.93 21.29 4.53
C GLU A 71 6.37 20.99 5.96
N SER A 72 7.66 20.69 6.13
CA SER A 72 8.28 20.55 7.44
C SER A 72 9.07 21.82 7.78
N SER A 73 8.62 22.56 8.79
CA SER A 73 9.34 23.72 9.32
C SER A 73 10.13 23.31 10.56
N ARG A 74 11.46 23.45 10.53
CA ARG A 74 12.28 23.41 11.75
C ARG A 74 12.22 24.79 12.41
N GLY A 75 11.40 24.93 13.46
CA GLY A 75 11.46 26.08 14.34
C GLY A 75 12.81 26.14 15.06
N GLY A 76 13.35 27.36 15.23
CA GLY A 76 14.58 27.58 16.00
C GLY A 76 14.49 27.03 17.42
N THR A 77 15.65 26.88 18.07
CA THR A 77 16.06 26.22 19.32
C THR A 77 15.08 25.91 20.48
N ASN A 78 13.79 26.25 20.45
CA ASN A 78 12.78 25.91 21.46
C ASN A 78 11.35 25.71 20.87
N SER A 79 11.18 25.23 19.64
CA SER A 79 9.83 24.96 19.09
C SER A 79 9.71 23.56 18.53
N GLU A 80 8.61 22.87 18.87
CA GLU A 80 8.28 21.56 18.30
C GLU A 80 8.14 21.66 16.78
N PRO A 81 8.64 20.68 16.02
CA PRO A 81 8.48 20.67 14.58
C PRO A 81 6.99 20.57 14.22
N SER A 82 6.47 21.59 13.52
CA SER A 82 5.13 21.52 12.95
C SER A 82 5.20 20.93 11.54
N VAL A 83 4.36 19.94 11.29
CA VAL A 83 4.18 19.30 9.97
C VAL A 83 2.84 19.75 9.44
N ARG A 84 2.84 20.47 8.31
CA ARG A 84 1.62 20.84 7.58
C ARG A 84 1.51 19.98 6.33
N SER A 85 0.42 19.23 6.22
CA SER A 85 0.08 18.48 5.01
C SER A 85 -1.08 19.18 4.29
N THR A 86 -0.91 19.40 2.99
CA THR A 86 -1.97 19.81 2.07
C THR A 86 -1.98 18.85 0.89
N GLY A 87 -3.11 18.16 0.69
CA GLY A 87 -3.29 17.21 -0.41
C GLY A 87 -4.17 17.75 -1.52
N GLU A 88 -3.74 17.58 -2.77
CA GLU A 88 -4.50 17.83 -3.97
C GLU A 88 -4.73 16.50 -4.72
N ASN A 89 -5.99 16.16 -4.96
CA ASN A 89 -6.37 14.96 -5.67
C ASN A 89 -6.59 15.31 -7.16
N THR A 90 -5.83 14.70 -8.06
CA THR A 90 -6.06 14.83 -9.50
C THR A 90 -6.92 13.67 -10.00
N TYR A 91 -8.06 14.02 -10.59
CA TYR A 91 -8.99 13.08 -11.20
C TYR A 91 -8.91 13.19 -12.73
N ARG A 92 -8.96 12.07 -13.46
CA ARG A 92 -9.10 12.04 -14.93
C ARG A 92 -10.47 11.50 -15.33
N THR A 93 -11.08 12.13 -16.33
CA THR A 93 -12.40 11.84 -16.90
C THR A 93 -12.38 10.75 -17.98
N ASP A 94 -11.21 10.18 -18.28
CA ASP A 94 -10.99 9.27 -19.39
C ASP A 94 -11.66 7.90 -19.11
N GLY A 95 -12.93 7.78 -19.50
CA GLY A 95 -13.72 6.57 -19.42
C GLY A 95 -12.97 5.36 -19.99
N LYS A 96 -12.95 4.28 -19.20
CA LYS A 96 -12.50 2.93 -19.58
C LYS A 96 -11.14 2.88 -20.31
N THR A 97 -10.06 3.21 -19.61
CA THR A 97 -8.77 2.60 -19.95
C THR A 97 -8.79 1.16 -19.45
N THR A 98 -8.94 0.21 -20.38
CA THR A 98 -8.77 -1.22 -20.09
C THR A 98 -7.44 -1.40 -19.34
N PRO A 99 -7.42 -2.06 -18.16
CA PRO A 99 -6.19 -2.22 -17.39
C PRO A 99 -5.09 -2.83 -18.26
N THR A 100 -3.93 -2.17 -18.30
CA THR A 100 -2.80 -2.65 -19.10
C THR A 100 -2.24 -3.94 -18.48
N LEU A 101 -1.41 -4.68 -19.24
CA LEU A 101 -0.72 -5.86 -18.70
C LEU A 101 0.18 -5.49 -17.51
N ALA A 102 0.80 -4.31 -17.54
CA ALA A 102 1.63 -3.81 -16.46
C ALA A 102 0.80 -3.52 -15.19
N ASP A 103 -0.40 -2.96 -15.34
CA ASP A 103 -1.32 -2.72 -14.22
C ASP A 103 -1.76 -4.04 -13.58
N ARG A 104 -2.13 -5.04 -14.42
CA ARG A 104 -2.53 -6.37 -13.95
C ARG A 104 -1.39 -7.11 -13.25
N GLN A 105 -0.16 -6.97 -13.75
CA GLN A 105 1.02 -7.55 -13.13
C GLN A 105 1.31 -6.89 -11.77
N THR A 106 1.20 -5.56 -11.68
CA THR A 106 1.37 -4.81 -10.43
C THR A 106 0.34 -5.25 -9.38
N VAL A 107 -0.94 -5.36 -9.76
CA VAL A 107 -2.01 -5.84 -8.87
C VAL A 107 -1.70 -7.24 -8.34
N ARG A 108 -1.33 -8.17 -9.23
CA ARG A 108 -0.98 -9.54 -8.84
C ARG A 108 0.25 -9.60 -7.93
N ASP A 109 1.25 -8.77 -8.19
CA ASP A 109 2.44 -8.71 -7.35
C ASP A 109 2.12 -8.18 -5.96
N ILE A 110 1.25 -7.17 -5.85
CA ILE A 110 0.83 -6.63 -4.55
C ILE A 110 0.00 -7.64 -3.77
N GLU A 111 -0.98 -8.28 -4.42
CA GLU A 111 -1.77 -9.36 -3.81
C GLU A 111 -0.84 -10.47 -3.27
N ARG A 112 0.14 -10.88 -4.08
CA ARG A 112 1.14 -11.85 -3.67
C ARG A 112 1.96 -11.36 -2.49
N LEU A 113 2.44 -10.11 -2.50
CA LEU A 113 3.28 -9.53 -1.45
C LEU A 113 2.53 -9.41 -0.12
N PHE A 114 1.28 -8.94 -0.14
CA PHE A 114 0.43 -8.90 1.05
C PHE A 114 0.03 -10.30 1.53
N GLY A 115 -0.22 -11.23 0.61
CA GLY A 115 -0.61 -12.59 0.96
C GLY A 115 0.54 -13.46 1.49
N ARG A 116 1.81 -13.11 1.24
CA ARG A 116 2.97 -13.90 1.69
C ARG A 116 3.08 -14.00 3.22
N PRO A 117 3.16 -12.90 3.98
CA PRO A 117 3.32 -12.97 5.43
C PRO A 117 2.07 -13.54 6.12
N LEU A 118 0.87 -13.27 5.57
CA LEU A 118 -0.39 -13.89 6.03
C LEU A 118 -0.37 -15.42 5.89
N ARG A 119 0.04 -15.94 4.73
CA ARG A 119 0.20 -17.40 4.52
C ARG A 119 1.29 -17.99 5.41
N ALA A 120 2.40 -17.27 5.60
CA ALA A 120 3.46 -17.70 6.52
C ALA A 120 2.96 -17.81 7.97
N ALA A 121 2.01 -16.97 8.36
CA ALA A 121 1.34 -17.05 9.66
C ALA A 121 0.22 -18.11 9.73
N GLY A 122 -0.11 -18.79 8.63
CA GLY A 122 -1.16 -19.80 8.57
C GLY A 122 -2.57 -19.24 8.32
N ALA A 123 -2.69 -17.98 7.87
CA ALA A 123 -3.98 -17.40 7.53
C ALA A 123 -4.61 -18.07 6.30
N SER A 124 -5.93 -18.24 6.33
CA SER A 124 -6.69 -18.74 5.19
C SER A 124 -6.95 -17.61 4.19
N LEU A 125 -6.35 -17.67 3.00
CA LEU A 125 -6.60 -16.72 1.93
C LEU A 125 -7.59 -17.28 0.90
N VAL A 126 -8.54 -16.44 0.50
CA VAL A 126 -9.52 -16.74 -0.53
C VAL A 126 -8.95 -16.38 -1.90
N ASP A 127 -9.15 -17.25 -2.89
CA ASP A 127 -8.76 -16.97 -4.28
C ASP A 127 -9.62 -15.83 -4.87
N GLN A 128 -8.96 -14.80 -5.40
CA GLN A 128 -9.64 -13.63 -5.95
C GLN A 128 -10.58 -13.97 -7.12
N ARG A 129 -10.29 -15.00 -7.92
CA ARG A 129 -11.15 -15.42 -9.04
C ARG A 129 -12.49 -15.93 -8.55
N VAL A 130 -12.50 -16.65 -7.42
CA VAL A 130 -13.73 -17.13 -6.78
C VAL A 130 -14.56 -15.94 -6.30
N ALA A 131 -13.94 -14.94 -5.67
CA ALA A 131 -14.62 -13.71 -5.26
C ALA A 131 -15.17 -12.93 -6.47
N THR A 132 -14.36 -12.80 -7.54
CA THR A 132 -14.73 -12.06 -8.76
C THR A 132 -15.97 -12.65 -9.45
N GLN A 133 -16.14 -13.98 -9.42
CA GLN A 133 -17.34 -14.64 -9.95
C GLN A 133 -18.61 -14.27 -9.18
N LEU A 134 -18.50 -13.88 -7.91
CA LEU A 134 -19.64 -13.53 -7.06
C LEU A 134 -20.07 -12.06 -7.22
N ILE A 135 -19.14 -11.17 -7.61
CA ILE A 135 -19.37 -9.71 -7.67
C ILE A 135 -19.20 -9.11 -9.08
N ALA A 136 -19.20 -9.96 -10.12
CA ALA A 136 -19.28 -9.59 -11.54
C ALA A 136 -18.26 -8.52 -12.00
N ASP A 137 -16.99 -8.65 -11.59
CA ASP A 137 -15.89 -7.76 -11.99
C ASP A 137 -16.07 -6.26 -11.63
N ARG A 138 -16.99 -5.90 -10.73
CA ARG A 138 -17.31 -4.49 -10.42
C ARG A 138 -16.32 -3.81 -9.46
N PRO A 139 -16.17 -2.47 -9.52
CA PRO A 139 -15.42 -1.69 -8.52
C PRO A 139 -16.00 -1.91 -7.12
N MET A 140 -15.15 -1.96 -6.09
CA MET A 140 -15.62 -2.12 -4.69
C MET A 140 -15.99 -0.80 -4.00
N ALA A 141 -16.11 0.31 -4.75
CA ALA A 141 -16.50 1.62 -4.20
C ALA A 141 -17.81 1.55 -3.38
N ASP A 142 -18.70 0.61 -3.73
CA ASP A 142 -19.93 0.33 -3.00
C ASP A 142 -19.76 -0.39 -1.65
N PHE A 143 -18.61 -0.99 -1.32
CA PHE A 143 -18.49 -1.88 -0.15
C PHE A 143 -18.00 -1.18 1.12
N ILE A 144 -17.31 -0.05 0.95
CA ILE A 144 -16.43 0.59 1.96
C ILE A 144 -16.73 2.09 2.12
N GLY A 145 -17.47 2.68 1.18
CA GLY A 145 -17.98 4.05 1.32
C GLY A 145 -18.87 4.19 2.56
N SER A 146 -18.87 5.37 3.16
CA SER A 146 -19.69 5.82 4.30
C SER A 146 -21.23 5.80 4.05
N THR A 147 -21.68 5.05 3.04
CA THR A 147 -23.06 4.97 2.57
C THR A 147 -23.51 3.51 2.57
N ASP A 148 -24.39 3.16 3.51
CA ASP A 148 -25.03 1.82 3.60
C ASP A 148 -26.08 1.65 2.47
N THR A 149 -25.61 1.52 1.23
CA THR A 149 -26.51 1.32 0.09
C THR A 149 -27.10 -0.10 0.09
N PRO A 150 -28.31 -0.33 -0.45
CA PRO A 150 -28.84 -1.68 -0.64
C PRO A 150 -27.93 -2.59 -1.47
N GLN A 151 -27.19 -2.01 -2.43
CA GLN A 151 -26.25 -2.73 -3.27
C GLN A 151 -24.99 -3.16 -2.51
N ALA A 152 -24.42 -2.25 -1.69
CA ALA A 152 -23.33 -2.54 -0.76
C ALA A 152 -23.61 -3.76 0.12
N ARG A 153 -24.82 -3.82 0.68
CA ARG A 153 -25.27 -4.94 1.53
C ARG A 153 -25.34 -6.25 0.76
N LYS A 154 -25.93 -6.24 -0.44
CA LYS A 154 -26.05 -7.41 -1.30
C LYS A 154 -24.69 -7.99 -1.67
N ASP A 155 -23.74 -7.13 -2.02
CA ASP A 155 -22.44 -7.60 -2.44
C ASP A 155 -21.59 -8.09 -1.26
N ARG A 156 -21.70 -7.45 -0.08
CA ARG A 156 -21.13 -7.99 1.18
C ARG A 156 -21.70 -9.36 1.54
N GLU A 157 -23.01 -9.56 1.37
CA GLU A 157 -23.64 -10.87 1.57
C GLU A 157 -23.10 -11.92 0.60
N ALA A 158 -22.89 -11.55 -0.67
CA ALA A 158 -22.30 -12.43 -1.67
C ALA A 158 -20.85 -12.81 -1.32
N LEU A 159 -20.01 -11.84 -0.96
CA LEU A 159 -18.63 -12.09 -0.54
C LEU A 159 -18.55 -12.86 0.78
N GLY A 160 -19.49 -12.64 1.70
CA GLY A 160 -19.58 -13.34 2.99
C GLY A 160 -19.65 -14.87 2.86
N LYS A 161 -20.10 -15.37 1.70
CA LYS A 161 -20.12 -16.80 1.40
C LYS A 161 -18.71 -17.39 1.30
N VAL A 162 -17.72 -16.60 0.88
CA VAL A 162 -16.36 -17.07 0.61
C VAL A 162 -15.30 -16.47 1.53
N ALA A 163 -15.53 -15.27 2.05
CA ALA A 163 -14.60 -14.54 2.92
C ALA A 163 -15.33 -14.03 4.17
N ASP A 164 -14.58 -13.80 5.24
CA ASP A 164 -15.08 -13.19 6.48
C ASP A 164 -14.53 -11.78 6.66
N THR A 165 -13.36 -11.50 6.08
CA THR A 165 -12.71 -10.18 6.09
C THR A 165 -12.10 -9.88 4.73
N VAL A 166 -12.28 -8.65 4.25
CA VAL A 166 -11.63 -8.12 3.06
C VAL A 166 -10.47 -7.22 3.48
N ILE A 167 -9.32 -7.39 2.86
CA ILE A 167 -8.19 -6.47 2.94
C ILE A 167 -8.22 -5.65 1.66
N GLU A 168 -8.71 -4.43 1.74
CA GLU A 168 -8.64 -3.47 0.65
C GLU A 168 -7.26 -2.81 0.63
N ILE A 169 -6.66 -2.73 -0.56
CA ILE A 169 -5.37 -2.11 -0.79
C ILE A 169 -5.52 -1.05 -1.88
N LEU A 170 -5.26 0.19 -1.49
CA LEU A 170 -5.19 1.34 -2.39
C LEU A 170 -3.72 1.68 -2.62
N ILE A 171 -3.31 1.78 -3.89
CA ILE A 171 -1.94 2.12 -4.29
C ILE A 171 -2.00 3.38 -5.13
N SER A 172 -1.22 4.37 -4.72
CA SER A 172 -0.99 5.60 -5.46
C SER A 172 0.50 5.98 -5.41
N SER A 173 0.84 7.20 -5.83
CA SER A 173 2.19 7.74 -5.72
C SER A 173 2.12 9.13 -5.13
N LYS A 174 2.96 9.41 -4.13
CA LYS A 174 3.12 10.74 -3.53
C LYS A 174 4.43 11.36 -3.97
N THR A 175 4.41 12.63 -4.37
CA THR A 175 5.62 13.39 -4.68
C THR A 175 6.08 14.16 -3.45
N MET A 176 7.36 14.07 -3.11
CA MET A 176 7.95 14.77 -1.98
C MET A 176 9.20 15.52 -2.42
N THR A 177 9.40 16.72 -1.89
CA THR A 177 10.62 17.49 -2.09
C THR A 177 11.65 17.13 -1.01
N VAL A 178 12.75 16.53 -1.41
CA VAL A 178 13.87 16.18 -0.53
C VAL A 178 14.97 17.20 -0.71
N THR A 179 15.28 17.95 0.35
CA THR A 179 16.41 18.87 0.37
C THR A 179 17.68 18.16 0.82
N THR A 180 18.66 18.11 -0.08
CA THR A 180 20.03 17.66 0.22
C THR A 180 20.92 18.87 0.50
N MET A 181 22.16 18.66 0.98
CA MET A 181 23.10 19.75 1.29
C MET A 181 23.45 20.64 0.08
N SER A 182 23.17 20.18 -1.15
CA SER A 182 23.53 20.86 -2.39
C SER A 182 22.35 21.18 -3.32
N SER A 183 21.19 20.53 -3.17
CA SER A 183 20.02 20.76 -4.02
C SER A 183 18.74 20.16 -3.44
N SER A 184 17.60 20.74 -3.83
CA SER A 184 16.28 20.16 -3.59
C SER A 184 15.88 19.28 -4.77
N GLN A 185 15.40 18.06 -4.51
CA GLN A 185 14.95 17.12 -5.53
C GLN A 185 13.52 16.65 -5.24
N THR A 186 12.65 16.70 -6.25
CA THR A 186 11.32 16.09 -6.16
C THR A 186 11.43 14.60 -6.47
N VAL A 187 11.00 13.76 -5.54
CA VAL A 187 11.01 12.31 -5.67
C VAL A 187 9.58 11.77 -5.57
N SER A 188 9.25 10.77 -6.39
CA SER A 188 7.98 10.04 -6.32
C SER A 188 8.17 8.80 -5.46
N VAL A 189 7.32 8.63 -4.46
CA VAL A 189 7.34 7.50 -3.52
C VAL A 189 6.00 6.77 -3.63
N PRO A 190 6.00 5.43 -3.69
CA PRO A 190 4.77 4.66 -3.60
C PRO A 190 3.99 4.96 -2.32
N ASP A 191 2.70 5.24 -2.47
CA ASP A 191 1.77 5.39 -1.36
C ASP A 191 0.82 4.20 -1.35
N ILE A 192 0.75 3.50 -0.22
CA ILE A 192 -0.07 2.29 -0.08
C ILE A 192 -0.91 2.44 1.18
N GLN A 193 -2.19 2.20 1.07
CA GLN A 193 -3.13 2.15 2.19
C GLN A 193 -3.80 0.79 2.18
N ALA A 194 -3.79 0.12 3.32
CA ALA A 194 -4.40 -1.18 3.51
C ALA A 194 -5.42 -1.10 4.64
N THR A 195 -6.64 -1.57 4.39
CA THR A 195 -7.74 -1.57 5.36
C THR A 195 -8.35 -2.97 5.41
N ALA A 196 -8.32 -3.60 6.59
CA ALA A 196 -9.01 -4.85 6.84
C ALA A 196 -10.43 -4.57 7.36
N ILE A 197 -11.44 -5.11 6.69
CA ILE A 197 -12.85 -4.84 6.93
C ILE A 197 -13.60 -6.15 7.09
N ARG A 198 -14.30 -6.29 8.20
CA ARG A 198 -15.10 -7.48 8.48
C ARG A 198 -16.43 -7.38 7.73
N LEU A 199 -16.74 -8.40 6.91
CA LEU A 199 -17.89 -8.33 6.00
C LEU A 199 -19.24 -8.33 6.73
N LYS A 200 -19.33 -9.01 7.88
CA LYS A 200 -20.58 -9.17 8.64
C LYS A 200 -21.20 -7.85 9.12
N ASP A 201 -20.35 -6.88 9.48
CA ASP A 201 -20.74 -5.64 10.16
C ASP A 201 -20.05 -4.39 9.59
N SER A 202 -19.28 -4.53 8.50
CA SER A 202 -18.48 -3.46 7.88
C SER A 202 -17.50 -2.77 8.83
N LYS A 203 -17.16 -3.41 9.95
CA LYS A 203 -16.20 -2.81 10.88
C LYS A 203 -14.79 -2.92 10.31
N ILE A 204 -14.09 -1.80 10.30
CA ILE A 204 -12.65 -1.77 10.13
C ILE A 204 -12.04 -2.48 11.35
N VAL A 205 -11.25 -3.51 11.10
CA VAL A 205 -10.57 -4.32 12.14
C VAL A 205 -9.08 -4.08 12.18
N ALA A 206 -8.50 -3.52 11.12
CA ALA A 206 -7.12 -3.04 11.10
C ALA A 206 -6.88 -2.10 9.92
N GLN A 207 -5.87 -1.25 10.03
CA GLN A 207 -5.38 -0.38 8.97
C GLN A 207 -3.85 -0.26 9.01
N ALA A 208 -3.25 -0.05 7.85
CA ALA A 208 -1.84 0.32 7.73
C ALA A 208 -1.61 1.17 6.49
N THR A 209 -0.61 2.03 6.56
CA THR A 209 -0.18 2.89 5.46
C THR A 209 1.31 2.72 5.18
N SER A 210 1.76 3.06 3.97
CA SER A 210 3.19 3.10 3.66
C SER A 210 3.95 4.12 4.51
N THR A 211 3.27 5.14 5.03
CA THR A 211 3.83 6.15 5.93
C THR A 211 4.26 5.54 7.28
N ASP A 212 3.54 4.53 7.79
CA ASP A 212 3.87 3.87 9.07
C ASP A 212 5.22 3.16 9.07
N VAL A 213 5.69 2.78 7.87
CA VAL A 213 6.97 2.09 7.66
C VAL A 213 8.04 3.00 7.06
N THR A 214 7.66 3.95 6.21
CA THR A 214 8.60 4.88 5.57
C THR A 214 9.06 6.03 6.47
N ASN A 215 8.29 6.41 7.49
CA ASN A 215 8.70 7.42 8.46
C ASN A 215 9.87 7.00 9.36
N ARG A 216 10.26 5.71 9.31
CA ARG A 216 11.36 5.14 10.11
C ARG A 216 12.73 5.34 9.46
N VAL A 217 12.77 5.81 8.22
CA VAL A 217 14.00 6.00 7.44
C VAL A 217 14.15 7.46 7.00
N PRO A 218 15.38 7.95 6.78
CA PRO A 218 15.59 9.32 6.31
C PRO A 218 14.88 9.59 4.99
N PRO A 219 14.27 10.78 4.78
CA PRO A 219 13.60 11.14 3.51
C PRO A 219 14.47 10.96 2.26
N THR A 220 15.78 11.17 2.38
CA THR A 220 16.77 10.96 1.30
C THR A 220 16.87 9.52 0.83
N SER A 221 16.47 8.55 1.65
CA SER A 221 16.47 7.13 1.28
C SER A 221 15.17 6.68 0.61
N LEU A 222 14.08 7.46 0.68
CA LEU A 222 12.75 7.03 0.24
C LEU A 222 12.68 6.70 -1.26
N ALA A 223 13.39 7.48 -2.08
CA ALA A 223 13.48 7.25 -3.53
C ALA A 223 14.16 5.92 -3.92
N SER A 224 14.86 5.27 -2.99
CA SER A 224 15.55 4.00 -3.26
C SER A 224 14.68 2.77 -2.97
N PHE A 225 13.52 2.91 -2.31
CA PHE A 225 12.64 1.77 -2.01
C PHE A 225 11.73 1.46 -3.19
N SER A 226 11.68 0.19 -3.56
CA SER A 226 10.73 -0.29 -4.56
C SER A 226 9.31 -0.35 -3.98
N VAL A 227 8.31 -0.34 -4.87
CA VAL A 227 6.91 -0.64 -4.52
C VAL A 227 6.81 -1.96 -3.77
N ASN A 228 7.62 -2.96 -4.14
CA ASN A 228 7.59 -4.28 -3.52
C ASN A 228 8.01 -4.26 -2.05
N GLU A 229 9.10 -3.55 -1.75
CA GLU A 229 9.60 -3.41 -0.37
C GLU A 229 8.60 -2.64 0.50
N ILE A 230 8.01 -1.57 -0.05
CA ILE A 230 7.00 -0.80 0.67
C ILE A 230 5.75 -1.65 0.91
N ALA A 231 5.27 -2.38 -0.10
CA ALA A 231 4.11 -3.25 0.03
C ALA A 231 4.30 -4.37 1.06
N GLU A 232 5.45 -5.04 1.07
CA GLU A 232 5.75 -6.08 2.06
C GLU A 232 5.84 -5.50 3.48
N ALA A 233 6.46 -4.33 3.63
CA ALA A 233 6.51 -3.63 4.91
C ALA A 233 5.12 -3.19 5.40
N THR A 234 4.28 -2.65 4.52
CA THR A 234 2.90 -2.26 4.85
C THR A 234 2.02 -3.48 5.17
N ALA A 235 2.22 -4.61 4.50
CA ALA A 235 1.54 -5.85 4.84
C ALA A 235 1.87 -6.34 6.26
N LEU A 236 3.15 -6.25 6.65
CA LEU A 236 3.58 -6.57 8.01
C LEU A 236 2.98 -5.58 9.04
N ALA A 237 2.95 -4.27 8.72
CA ALA A 237 2.29 -3.29 9.57
C ALA A 237 0.80 -3.58 9.75
N LEU A 238 0.09 -3.98 8.69
CA LEU A 238 -1.31 -4.38 8.78
C LEU A 238 -1.49 -5.61 9.68
N MET A 239 -0.61 -6.61 9.56
CA MET A 239 -0.64 -7.79 10.44
C MET A 239 -0.38 -7.43 11.89
N GLU A 240 0.54 -6.49 12.15
CA GLU A 240 0.80 -6.00 13.50
C GLU A 240 -0.42 -5.32 14.09
N ASP A 241 -1.13 -4.50 13.31
CA ASP A 241 -2.37 -3.83 13.74
C ASP A 241 -3.54 -4.83 13.96
N MET A 242 -3.69 -5.82 13.06
CA MET A 242 -4.70 -6.89 13.23
C MET A 242 -4.47 -7.75 14.47
N ALA A 243 -3.25 -7.82 14.99
CA ALA A 243 -2.88 -8.66 16.11
C ALA A 243 -3.00 -7.96 17.49
N GLN A 244 -3.48 -6.72 17.53
CA GLN A 244 -3.68 -5.94 18.76
C GLN A 244 -4.98 -6.30 19.49
#